data_AF-A0A9N9XVL4-F1
#
_entry.id   AF-A0A9N9XVL4-F1
#
_cell.length_a   1.000
_cell.length_b   1.000
_cell.length_c   1.000
_cell.angle_alpha   90.00
_cell.angle_beta   90.00
_cell.angle_gamma   90.00
#
_symmetry.space_group_name_H-M   'P 1'
#
loop_
_entity.id
_entity.type
_entity.pdbx_description
1 polymer ?
#
loop_
_entity_poly.entity_id
_entity_poly.type
_entity_poly.pdbx_seq_one_letter_code
_entity_poly.pdbx_strand_id
1 'polypeptide(L)'
;MKFTAVLLPLISAVVALPTGEITDMEVRATTAVVDEILFSITLPAFTTRRNAKNPADVDWSSDGCTSSPDNPLGFKYEPACNRHDFGYQNYRLQSRFTKAAKAKIDSNFLSDLKYQCKSETFTSLCNALAEVYYAAVRAFGGDDATKRSDDLIAIYEEKLAIWNQMYEDAKKNGEIPA
;
A
#
# COMPACT_ATOMS: atom_id res chain seq x y z
N MET A 1 49.42 -26.06 -75.71
CA MET A 1 50.26 -26.16 -74.49
C MET A 1 49.61 -25.35 -73.39
N LYS A 2 49.44 -26.01 -72.23
CA LYS A 2 49.08 -25.56 -70.87
C LYS A 2 48.96 -24.05 -70.61
N PHE A 3 47.82 -23.60 -70.07
CA PHE A 3 47.76 -22.47 -69.14
C PHE A 3 46.77 -22.77 -67.99
N THR A 4 47.41 -23.15 -66.88
CA THR A 4 47.14 -22.90 -65.46
C THR A 4 45.77 -22.35 -65.04
N ALA A 5 45.05 -23.13 -64.24
CA ALA A 5 43.92 -22.67 -63.43
C ALA A 5 44.44 -21.98 -62.15
N VAL A 6 43.93 -20.78 -61.86
CA VAL A 6 44.18 -20.05 -60.60
C VAL A 6 42.91 -20.12 -59.76
N LEU A 7 42.99 -20.79 -58.61
CA LEU A 7 41.93 -20.85 -57.60
C LEU A 7 41.78 -19.49 -56.91
N LEU A 8 40.55 -18.96 -56.87
CA LEU A 8 40.17 -17.87 -55.96
C LEU A 8 39.90 -18.42 -54.55
N PRO A 9 40.36 -17.77 -53.47
CA PRO A 9 39.94 -18.11 -52.12
C PRO A 9 38.57 -17.48 -51.83
N LEU A 10 37.62 -18.29 -51.39
CA LEU A 10 36.38 -17.83 -50.77
C LEU A 10 36.70 -17.39 -49.33
N ILE A 11 36.73 -16.09 -49.09
CA ILE A 11 36.81 -15.52 -47.75
C ILE A 11 35.40 -15.54 -47.16
N SER A 12 35.12 -16.48 -46.27
CA SER A 12 33.89 -16.48 -45.47
C SER A 12 33.94 -15.34 -44.46
N ALA A 13 33.18 -14.27 -44.72
CA ALA A 13 32.96 -13.21 -43.75
C ALA A 13 31.99 -13.71 -42.68
N VAL A 14 32.51 -14.02 -41.48
CA VAL A 14 31.69 -14.29 -40.31
C VAL A 14 31.24 -12.94 -39.74
N VAL A 15 29.97 -12.60 -39.96
CA VAL A 15 29.35 -11.44 -39.32
C VAL A 15 29.09 -11.81 -37.87
N ALA A 16 29.93 -11.32 -36.96
CA ALA A 16 29.62 -11.36 -35.53
C ALA A 16 28.53 -10.31 -35.26
N LEU A 17 27.28 -10.77 -35.09
CA LEU A 17 26.24 -9.92 -34.53
C LEU A 17 26.61 -9.59 -33.08
N PRO A 18 26.45 -8.35 -32.62
CA PRO A 18 26.49 -8.07 -31.20
C PRO A 18 25.30 -8.81 -30.59
N THR A 19 25.58 -9.88 -29.84
CA THR A 19 24.61 -10.39 -28.86
C THR A 19 24.53 -9.29 -27.81
N GLY A 20 23.61 -8.34 -28.02
CA GLY A 20 23.26 -7.41 -26.96
C GLY A 20 22.86 -8.23 -25.76
N GLU A 21 23.69 -8.24 -24.73
CA GLU A 21 23.26 -8.65 -23.40
C GLU A 21 22.02 -7.80 -23.11
N ILE A 22 20.86 -8.46 -23.05
CA ILE A 22 19.70 -7.88 -22.41
C ILE A 22 20.11 -7.80 -20.94
N THR A 23 20.75 -6.70 -20.57
CA THR A 23 20.79 -6.29 -19.18
C THR A 23 19.33 -6.23 -18.77
N ASP A 24 18.92 -7.08 -17.83
CA ASP A 24 17.69 -6.91 -17.07
C ASP A 24 17.71 -5.47 -16.55
N MET A 25 17.11 -4.56 -17.33
CA MET A 25 16.86 -3.21 -16.89
C MET A 25 15.76 -3.41 -15.88
N GLU A 26 16.12 -3.53 -14.61
CA GLU A 26 15.19 -3.53 -13.48
C GLU A 26 14.34 -2.27 -13.62
N VAL A 27 13.16 -2.40 -14.24
CA VAL A 27 12.31 -1.26 -14.62
C VAL A 27 11.63 -0.74 -13.37
N ARG A 28 12.39 -0.03 -12.52
CA ARG A 28 11.91 0.50 -11.24
C ARG A 28 10.54 1.13 -11.42
N ALA A 29 9.55 0.60 -10.73
CA ALA A 29 8.16 1.02 -10.84
C ALA A 29 8.07 2.53 -10.70
N THR A 30 7.43 3.13 -11.69
CA THR A 30 7.27 4.58 -11.74
C THR A 30 6.37 5.05 -10.59
N THR A 31 6.45 6.34 -10.27
CA THR A 31 5.52 6.98 -9.34
C THR A 31 4.06 6.76 -9.77
N ALA A 32 3.79 6.68 -11.07
CA ALA A 32 2.47 6.39 -11.62
C ALA A 32 1.96 4.99 -11.28
N VAL A 33 2.83 3.97 -11.27
CA VAL A 33 2.44 2.60 -10.88
C VAL A 33 2.09 2.53 -9.39
N VAL A 34 2.88 3.18 -8.53
CA VAL A 34 2.56 3.27 -7.10
C VAL A 34 1.23 4.00 -6.87
N ASP A 35 0.97 5.07 -7.62
CA ASP A 35 -0.27 5.82 -7.51
C ASP A 35 -1.49 5.07 -8.04
N GLU A 36 -1.33 4.28 -9.11
CA GLU A 36 -2.36 3.37 -9.62
C GLU A 36 -2.74 2.35 -8.54
N ILE A 37 -1.75 1.67 -7.95
CA ILE A 37 -1.93 0.64 -6.93
C ILE A 37 -2.63 1.19 -5.68
N LEU A 38 -2.34 2.44 -5.32
CA LEU A 38 -2.96 3.10 -4.16
C LEU A 38 -4.38 3.58 -4.44
N PHE A 39 -4.59 4.31 -5.54
CA PHE A 39 -5.76 5.17 -5.69
C PHE A 39 -6.70 4.78 -6.84
N SER A 40 -6.26 3.91 -7.75
CA SER A 40 -7.03 3.57 -8.96
C SER A 40 -7.59 2.16 -8.94
N ILE A 41 -7.04 1.26 -8.12
CA ILE A 41 -7.50 -0.12 -8.01
C ILE A 41 -8.28 -0.37 -6.72
N THR A 42 -9.13 -1.41 -6.76
CA THR A 42 -9.90 -1.85 -5.60
C THR A 42 -8.99 -2.52 -4.56
N LEU A 43 -9.42 -2.55 -3.30
CA LEU A 43 -8.68 -3.22 -2.23
C LEU A 43 -8.44 -4.73 -2.49
N PRO A 44 -9.40 -5.50 -3.07
CA PRO A 44 -9.13 -6.86 -3.52
C PRO A 44 -8.04 -6.94 -4.59
N ALA A 45 -8.06 -6.05 -5.60
CA ALA A 45 -7.03 -6.02 -6.63
C ALA A 45 -5.65 -5.67 -6.06
N PHE A 46 -5.58 -4.74 -5.10
CA PHE A 46 -4.36 -4.46 -4.34
C PHE A 46 -3.85 -5.72 -3.62
N THR A 47 -4.74 -6.45 -2.95
CA THR A 47 -4.38 -7.69 -2.23
C THR A 47 -3.80 -8.73 -3.20
N THR A 48 -4.40 -8.89 -4.38
CA THR A 48 -3.86 -9.76 -5.43
C THR A 48 -2.46 -9.33 -5.87
N ARG A 49 -2.23 -8.03 -6.09
CA ARG A 49 -0.91 -7.49 -6.48
C ARG A 49 0.15 -7.69 -5.38
N ARG A 50 -0.21 -7.41 -4.12
CA ARG A 50 0.64 -7.61 -2.95
C ARG A 50 1.05 -9.08 -2.80
N ASN A 51 0.08 -10.00 -2.88
CA ASN A 51 0.34 -11.44 -2.74
C ASN A 51 1.25 -11.96 -3.86
N ALA A 52 1.11 -11.41 -5.07
CA ALA A 52 1.96 -11.71 -6.20
C ALA A 52 3.32 -10.96 -6.19
N LYS A 53 3.52 -10.02 -5.26
CA LYS A 53 4.64 -9.06 -5.26
C LYS A 53 4.87 -8.45 -6.64
N ASN A 54 3.80 -7.94 -7.26
CA ASN A 54 3.82 -7.43 -8.63
C ASN A 54 3.39 -5.95 -8.70
N PRO A 55 4.29 -5.02 -9.08
CA PRO A 55 5.64 -5.27 -9.60
C PRO A 55 6.65 -5.62 -8.48
N ALA A 56 7.80 -6.20 -8.83
CA ALA A 56 8.76 -6.75 -7.86
C ALA A 56 9.67 -5.71 -7.19
N ASP A 57 9.67 -4.49 -7.71
CA ASP A 57 10.61 -3.40 -7.47
C ASP A 57 9.98 -2.23 -6.68
N VAL A 58 8.81 -2.46 -6.10
CA VAL A 58 8.19 -1.62 -5.07
C VAL A 58 8.33 -2.30 -3.71
N ASP A 59 8.25 -1.51 -2.65
CA ASP A 59 8.27 -2.03 -1.30
C ASP A 59 6.89 -2.58 -0.92
N TRP A 60 6.79 -3.91 -0.80
CA TRP A 60 5.60 -4.62 -0.31
C TRP A 60 5.67 -4.95 1.19
N SER A 61 6.73 -4.53 1.89
CA SER A 61 6.86 -4.74 3.33
C SER A 61 5.77 -3.98 4.09
N SER A 62 5.35 -4.55 5.20
CA SER A 62 4.27 -4.02 6.04
C SER A 62 4.18 -4.86 7.30
N ASP A 63 4.02 -4.18 8.42
CA ASP A 63 3.75 -4.75 9.74
C ASP A 63 2.24 -4.82 10.03
N GLY A 64 1.41 -4.57 9.02
CA GLY A 64 -0.03 -4.64 9.12
C GLY A 64 -0.56 -3.63 10.13
N CYS A 65 -1.53 -4.05 10.94
CA CYS A 65 -2.10 -3.16 11.95
C CYS A 65 -1.37 -3.20 13.32
N THR A 66 -0.08 -3.56 13.36
CA THR A 66 0.63 -3.85 14.64
C THR A 66 0.65 -2.67 15.63
N SER A 67 0.81 -1.44 15.15
CA SER A 67 0.84 -0.24 15.99
C SER A 67 -0.49 0.52 16.02
N SER A 68 -1.58 -0.13 15.61
CA SER A 68 -2.91 0.47 15.52
C SER A 68 -3.67 0.40 16.85
N PRO A 69 -4.73 1.22 17.04
CA PRO A 69 -5.65 1.07 18.16
C PRO A 69 -6.23 -0.35 18.28
N ASP A 70 -6.65 -0.75 19.48
CA ASP A 70 -7.19 -2.08 19.72
C ASP A 70 -8.45 -2.37 18.87
N ASN A 71 -8.58 -3.62 18.43
CA ASN A 71 -9.70 -4.12 17.64
C ASN A 71 -10.30 -5.38 18.29
N PRO A 72 -11.03 -5.23 19.40
CA PRO A 72 -11.51 -6.37 20.20
C PRO A 72 -12.59 -7.20 19.49
N LEU A 73 -13.24 -6.64 18.46
CA LEU A 73 -14.25 -7.34 17.66
C LEU A 73 -13.63 -8.07 16.45
N GLY A 74 -12.32 -7.93 16.23
CA GLY A 74 -11.59 -8.70 15.21
C GLY A 74 -11.96 -8.34 13.77
N PHE A 75 -12.36 -7.08 13.51
CA PHE A 75 -12.67 -6.59 12.17
C PHE A 75 -11.47 -6.77 11.23
N LYS A 76 -11.73 -7.12 9.97
CA LYS A 76 -10.66 -7.57 9.05
C LYS A 76 -9.85 -6.43 8.43
N TYR A 77 -9.32 -5.48 9.19
CA TYR A 77 -8.60 -4.29 8.69
C TYR A 77 -7.23 -4.51 8.08
N GLU A 78 -6.67 -5.70 8.23
CA GLU A 78 -5.32 -6.01 7.78
C GLU A 78 -5.05 -5.63 6.30
N PRO A 79 -5.92 -5.92 5.31
CA PRO A 79 -5.75 -5.42 3.94
C PRO A 79 -5.67 -3.90 3.80
N ALA A 80 -6.42 -3.13 4.58
CA ALA A 80 -6.35 -1.67 4.57
C ALA A 80 -5.01 -1.16 5.14
N CYS A 81 -4.57 -1.71 6.29
CA CYS A 81 -3.26 -1.39 6.88
C CYS A 81 -2.12 -1.70 5.91
N ASN A 82 -2.21 -2.86 5.27
CA ASN A 82 -1.29 -3.31 4.23
C ASN A 82 -1.15 -2.32 3.06
N ARG A 83 -2.25 -1.66 2.64
CA ARG A 83 -2.22 -0.66 1.57
C ARG A 83 -1.76 0.71 2.05
N HIS A 84 -2.03 1.05 3.30
CA HIS A 84 -1.53 2.26 3.96
C HIS A 84 0.01 2.23 4.06
N ASP A 85 0.57 1.12 4.56
CA ASP A 85 2.01 0.91 4.66
C ASP A 85 2.70 0.98 3.30
N PHE A 86 2.12 0.31 2.30
CA PHE A 86 2.60 0.38 0.92
C PHE A 86 2.72 1.84 0.45
N GLY A 87 1.73 2.67 0.75
CA GLY A 87 1.75 4.09 0.42
C GLY A 87 2.85 4.85 1.14
N TYR A 88 2.95 4.71 2.47
CA TYR A 88 3.95 5.37 3.29
C TYR A 88 5.37 5.04 2.85
N GLN A 89 5.70 3.75 2.71
CA GLN A 89 7.05 3.30 2.41
C GLN A 89 7.48 3.69 0.99
N ASN A 90 6.63 3.44 -0.03
CA ASN A 90 7.00 3.77 -1.40
C ASN A 90 7.08 5.28 -1.65
N TYR A 91 6.22 6.09 -1.02
CA TYR A 91 6.33 7.54 -1.13
C TYR A 91 7.62 8.07 -0.48
N ARG A 92 8.09 7.46 0.62
CA ARG A 92 9.38 7.79 1.24
C ARG A 92 10.54 7.40 0.34
N LEU A 93 10.54 6.18 -0.19
CA LEU A 93 11.57 5.70 -1.13
C LEU A 93 11.63 6.54 -2.41
N GLN A 94 10.50 7.11 -2.83
CA GLN A 94 10.39 8.03 -3.96
C GLN A 94 10.59 9.50 -3.58
N SER A 95 10.99 9.79 -2.33
CA SER A 95 11.27 11.15 -1.82
C SER A 95 10.12 12.14 -2.05
N ARG A 96 8.87 11.67 -1.96
CA ARG A 96 7.65 12.47 -2.23
C ARG A 96 6.61 12.36 -1.12
N PHE A 97 7.00 11.89 0.06
CA PHE A 97 6.14 11.79 1.24
C PHE A 97 5.94 13.17 1.91
N THR A 98 5.15 14.02 1.26
CA THR A 98 4.78 15.35 1.76
C THR A 98 3.55 15.28 2.68
N LYS A 99 3.24 16.36 3.42
CA LYS A 99 1.99 16.49 4.19
C LYS A 99 0.74 16.21 3.35
N ALA A 100 0.69 16.73 2.12
CA ALA A 100 -0.44 16.52 1.22
C ALA A 100 -0.53 15.06 0.74
N ALA A 101 0.60 14.44 0.41
CA ALA A 101 0.65 13.03 0.04
C ALA A 101 0.20 12.12 1.19
N LYS A 102 0.71 12.35 2.40
CA LYS A 102 0.29 11.66 3.62
C LYS A 102 -1.22 11.77 3.83
N ALA A 103 -1.77 12.98 3.78
CA ALA A 103 -3.22 13.19 3.95
C ALA A 103 -4.06 12.43 2.91
N LYS A 104 -3.57 12.33 1.66
CA LYS A 104 -4.22 11.55 0.61
C LYS A 104 -4.16 10.04 0.90
N ILE A 105 -3.03 9.52 1.37
CA ILE A 105 -2.86 8.12 1.76
C ILE A 105 -3.75 7.77 2.96
N ASP A 106 -3.77 8.62 3.99
CA ASP A 106 -4.62 8.44 5.17
C ASP A 106 -6.12 8.44 4.80
N SER A 107 -6.53 9.29 3.85
CA SER A 107 -7.92 9.34 3.36
C SER A 107 -8.29 8.08 2.56
N ASN A 108 -7.34 7.53 1.81
CA ASN A 108 -7.52 6.26 1.10
C ASN A 108 -7.65 5.10 2.09
N PHE A 109 -6.86 5.11 3.16
CA PHE A 109 -6.95 4.14 4.25
C PHE A 109 -8.33 4.15 4.93
N LEU A 110 -8.89 5.32 5.24
CA LEU A 110 -10.27 5.39 5.74
C LEU A 110 -11.28 4.79 4.76
N SER A 111 -11.12 5.06 3.46
CA SER A 111 -11.99 4.49 2.42
C SER A 111 -11.92 2.96 2.41
N ASP A 112 -10.73 2.38 2.59
CA ASP A 112 -10.54 0.93 2.66
C ASP A 112 -11.16 0.31 3.90
N LEU A 113 -10.89 0.89 5.08
CA LEU A 113 -11.48 0.42 6.33
C LEU A 113 -13.01 0.38 6.21
N LYS A 114 -13.62 1.46 5.71
CA LYS A 114 -15.07 1.53 5.46
C LYS A 114 -15.55 0.57 4.39
N TYR A 115 -14.77 0.32 3.35
CA TYR A 115 -15.08 -0.70 2.35
C TYR A 115 -15.19 -2.09 3.01
N GLN A 116 -14.25 -2.44 3.88
CA GLN A 116 -14.25 -3.72 4.58
C GLN A 116 -15.40 -3.84 5.59
N CYS A 117 -15.79 -2.73 6.23
CA CYS A 117 -16.94 -2.71 7.13
C CYS A 117 -18.28 -3.09 6.46
N LYS A 118 -18.40 -3.00 5.12
CA LYS A 118 -19.63 -3.37 4.41
C LYS A 118 -20.00 -4.84 4.53
N SER A 119 -19.03 -5.71 4.81
CA SER A 119 -19.24 -7.14 5.00
C SER A 119 -19.21 -7.59 6.47
N GLU A 120 -19.06 -6.66 7.41
CA GLU A 120 -18.95 -6.97 8.84
C GLU A 120 -20.33 -6.99 9.51
N THR A 121 -20.54 -7.97 10.41
CA THR A 121 -21.78 -8.11 11.19
C THR A 121 -22.09 -6.86 12.00
N PHE A 122 -21.08 -6.29 12.66
CA PHE A 122 -21.22 -5.10 13.50
C PHE A 122 -20.83 -3.84 12.72
N THR A 123 -21.49 -3.61 11.58
CA THR A 123 -21.13 -2.57 10.60
C THR A 123 -20.96 -1.17 11.23
N SER A 124 -21.84 -0.75 12.13
CA SER A 124 -21.75 0.57 12.78
C SER A 124 -20.54 0.69 13.70
N LEU A 125 -20.25 -0.34 14.49
CA LEU A 125 -19.07 -0.39 15.36
C LEU A 125 -17.78 -0.47 14.55
N CYS A 126 -17.80 -1.20 13.43
CA CYS A 126 -16.70 -1.22 12.47
C CYS A 126 -16.46 0.18 11.90
N ASN A 127 -17.50 0.85 11.37
CA ASN A 127 -17.30 2.19 10.82
C ASN A 127 -16.79 3.20 11.88
N ALA A 128 -17.24 3.08 13.12
CA ALA A 128 -16.73 3.91 14.21
C ALA A 128 -15.25 3.62 14.52
N LEU A 129 -14.83 2.35 14.59
CA LEU A 129 -13.42 2.01 14.79
C LEU A 129 -12.54 2.46 13.62
N ALA A 130 -13.06 2.41 12.39
CA ALA A 130 -12.37 2.90 11.20
C ALA A 130 -12.03 4.40 11.31
N GLU A 131 -12.92 5.21 11.89
CA GLU A 131 -12.66 6.63 12.18
C GLU A 131 -11.57 6.80 13.24
N VAL A 132 -11.50 5.93 14.26
CA VAL A 132 -10.42 5.92 15.27
C VAL A 132 -9.07 5.63 14.61
N TYR A 133 -9.00 4.59 13.77
CA TYR A 133 -7.79 4.22 13.03
C TYR A 133 -7.32 5.36 12.13
N TYR A 134 -8.24 6.00 11.39
CA TYR A 134 -7.92 7.16 10.57
C TYR A 134 -7.41 8.35 11.40
N ALA A 135 -8.07 8.67 12.51
CA ALA A 135 -7.62 9.75 13.38
C ALA A 135 -6.24 9.46 13.99
N ALA A 136 -5.95 8.20 14.34
CA ALA A 136 -4.66 7.77 14.86
C ALA A 136 -3.53 7.99 13.85
N VAL A 137 -3.68 7.52 12.59
CA VAL A 137 -2.63 7.73 11.57
C VAL A 137 -2.41 9.20 11.25
N ARG A 138 -3.47 10.03 11.35
CA ARG A 138 -3.34 11.49 11.20
C ARG A 138 -2.53 12.13 12.32
N ALA A 139 -2.78 11.73 13.56
CA ALA A 139 -2.16 12.33 14.76
C ALA A 139 -0.73 11.83 15.01
N PHE A 140 -0.47 10.54 14.74
CA PHE A 140 0.75 9.87 15.20
C PHE A 140 1.60 9.26 14.08
N GLY A 141 1.02 8.97 12.92
CA GLY A 141 1.77 8.40 11.79
C GLY A 141 2.55 9.46 11.01
N GLY A 142 3.67 9.08 10.40
CA GLY A 142 4.38 9.89 9.40
C GLY A 142 4.89 11.24 9.91
N ASP A 143 5.63 11.22 11.02
CA ASP A 143 6.21 12.40 11.68
C ASP A 143 7.28 13.14 10.83
N ASP A 144 7.82 12.45 9.82
CA ASP A 144 8.64 12.97 8.74
C ASP A 144 7.86 13.88 7.77
N ALA A 145 6.55 13.64 7.58
CA ALA A 145 5.69 14.44 6.71
C ALA A 145 4.81 15.45 7.45
N THR A 146 4.35 15.14 8.66
CA THR A 146 3.49 16.03 9.46
C THR A 146 3.87 15.93 10.93
N LYS A 147 4.24 17.06 11.54
CA LYS A 147 4.51 17.09 12.97
C LYS A 147 3.22 16.90 13.77
N ARG A 148 3.36 16.24 14.91
CA ARG A 148 2.30 16.05 15.90
C ARG A 148 1.67 17.41 16.26
N SER A 149 0.35 17.42 16.38
CA SER A 149 -0.45 18.61 16.69
C SER A 149 -1.49 18.25 17.74
N ASP A 150 -1.66 19.10 18.75
CA ASP A 150 -2.64 18.92 19.82
C ASP A 150 -4.07 18.85 19.26
N ASP A 151 -4.36 19.60 18.18
CA ASP A 151 -5.66 19.54 17.50
C ASP A 151 -5.95 18.15 16.92
N LEU A 152 -4.94 17.48 16.36
CA LEU A 152 -5.10 16.15 15.80
C LEU A 152 -5.24 15.08 16.88
N ILE A 153 -4.56 15.27 18.01
CA ILE A 153 -4.69 14.41 19.19
C ILE A 153 -6.10 14.54 19.77
N ALA A 154 -6.61 15.76 19.93
CA ALA A 154 -7.97 15.99 20.41
C ALA A 154 -9.02 15.32 19.51
N ILE A 155 -8.86 15.37 18.19
CA ILE A 155 -9.73 14.65 17.24
C ILE A 155 -9.65 13.14 17.46
N TYR A 156 -8.46 12.58 17.66
CA TYR A 156 -8.29 11.16 17.94
C TYR A 156 -8.98 10.75 19.25
N GLU A 157 -8.79 11.52 20.32
CA GLU A 157 -9.40 11.28 21.62
C GLU A 157 -10.94 11.34 21.53
N GLU A 158 -11.49 12.30 20.78
CA GLU A 158 -12.92 12.38 20.52
C GLU A 158 -13.46 11.12 19.81
N LYS A 159 -12.79 10.69 18.73
CA LYS A 159 -13.21 9.47 17.99
C LYS A 159 -13.12 8.23 18.87
N LEU A 160 -12.06 8.10 19.66
CA LEU A 160 -11.86 6.99 20.58
C LEU A 160 -12.96 6.97 21.65
N ALA A 161 -13.30 8.12 22.22
CA ALA A 161 -14.37 8.23 23.22
C ALA A 161 -15.74 7.81 22.64
N ILE A 162 -16.05 8.25 21.42
CA ILE A 162 -17.28 7.86 20.72
C ILE A 162 -17.32 6.34 20.51
N TRP A 163 -16.25 5.75 19.99
CA TRP A 163 -16.20 4.31 19.74
C TRP A 163 -16.31 3.49 21.05
N ASN A 164 -15.59 3.90 22.10
CA ASN A 164 -15.67 3.26 23.42
C ASN A 164 -17.10 3.27 23.97
N GLN A 165 -17.79 4.42 23.88
CA GLN A 165 -19.18 4.52 24.31
C GLN A 165 -20.09 3.58 23.51
N MET A 166 -19.95 3.55 22.19
CA MET A 166 -20.73 2.64 21.33
C MET A 166 -20.46 1.17 21.66
N TYR A 167 -19.21 0.79 21.92
CA TYR A 167 -18.81 -0.56 22.27
C TYR A 167 -19.42 -0.99 23.61
N GLU A 168 -19.35 -0.16 24.64
CA GLU A 168 -19.93 -0.45 25.95
C GLU A 168 -21.46 -0.54 25.91
N ASP A 169 -22.12 0.35 25.16
CA ASP A 169 -23.57 0.27 24.97
C ASP A 169 -24.00 -1.02 24.26
N ALA A 170 -23.28 -1.40 23.20
CA ALA A 170 -23.53 -2.65 22.49
C ALA A 170 -23.31 -3.89 23.38
N LYS A 171 -22.28 -3.90 24.23
CA LYS A 171 -22.07 -4.97 25.23
C LYS A 171 -23.23 -5.03 26.22
N LYS A 172 -23.60 -3.88 26.79
CA LYS A 172 -24.68 -3.79 27.79
C LYS A 172 -26.02 -4.26 27.24
N ASN A 173 -26.28 -4.00 25.97
CA ASN A 173 -27.51 -4.41 25.28
C ASN A 173 -27.47 -5.85 24.77
N GLY A 174 -26.33 -6.56 24.87
CA GLY A 174 -26.15 -7.92 24.35
C GLY A 174 -26.10 -7.99 22.82
N GLU A 175 -25.73 -6.90 22.16
CA GLU A 175 -25.60 -6.80 20.70
C GLU A 175 -24.28 -7.41 20.19
N ILE A 176 -23.25 -7.42 21.05
CA ILE A 176 -21.94 -8.03 20.78
C ILE A 176 -21.56 -9.03 21.89
N PRO A 177 -20.64 -9.97 21.62
CA PRO A 177 -20.14 -10.89 22.64
C PRO A 177 -19.59 -10.14 23.86
N ALA A 178 -19.81 -10.72 25.04
CA ALA A 178 -19.38 -10.17 26.33
C ALA A 178 -17.85 -10.18 26.50
#